data_AF-A0A9N9B3V4-F1
#
_entry.id   AF-A0A9N9B3V4-F1
#
_cell.length_a   1.000
_cell.length_b   1.000
_cell.length_c   1.000
_cell.angle_alpha   90.00
_cell.angle_beta   90.00
_cell.angle_gamma   90.00
#
_symmetry.space_group_name_H-M   'P 1'
#
loop_
_entity.id
_entity.type
_entity.pdbx_description
1 polymer ?
#
loop_
_entity_poly.entity_id
_entity_poly.type
_entity_poly.pdbx_seq_one_letter_code
_entity_poly.pdbx_strand_id
1 'polypeptide(L)'
;RQVFPQFDFLGWYTLGPYPTQEDIEIHKQIMTLNESPLFLQMNPFEIISSKNLPITVYESIIDLIDGKAHTMFIKAQYKIETGEAERIAVDHVAHTSAGEGTEGSSRK
;
A
#
# COMPACT_ATOMS: atom_id res chain seq x y z
N ARG A 1 -15.29 12.87 -7.55
CA ARG A 1 -14.63 14.09 -7.04
C ARG A 1 -15.51 15.00 -6.17
N GLN A 2 -16.84 14.77 -6.04
CA GLN A 2 -17.75 15.66 -5.30
C GLN A 2 -17.46 15.78 -3.79
N VAL A 3 -16.86 14.76 -3.18
CA VAL A 3 -16.54 14.72 -1.74
C VAL A 3 -15.03 14.78 -1.45
N PHE A 4 -14.19 14.54 -2.46
CA PHE A 4 -12.72 14.53 -2.35
C PHE A 4 -12.13 15.23 -3.59
N PRO A 5 -12.24 16.56 -3.69
CA PRO A 5 -11.80 17.29 -4.88
C PRO A 5 -10.28 17.41 -4.99
N GLN A 6 -9.57 17.32 -3.86
CA GLN A 6 -8.10 17.44 -3.78
C GLN A 6 -7.36 16.12 -4.00
N PHE A 7 -8.09 15.00 -4.15
CA PHE A 7 -7.49 13.69 -4.33
C PHE A 7 -7.58 13.26 -5.80
N ASP A 8 -6.48 12.74 -6.30
CA ASP A 8 -6.35 12.17 -7.63
C ASP A 8 -6.19 10.65 -7.57
N PHE A 9 -6.52 9.98 -8.66
CA PHE A 9 -6.27 8.56 -8.81
C PHE A 9 -4.77 8.33 -9.05
N LEU A 10 -4.06 7.86 -8.03
CA LEU A 10 -2.61 7.66 -8.10
C LEU A 10 -2.20 6.27 -8.56
N GLY A 11 -3.06 5.26 -8.38
CA GLY A 11 -2.68 3.88 -8.58
C GLY A 11 -3.65 2.89 -7.96
N TRP A 12 -3.19 1.66 -7.77
CA TRP A 12 -4.00 0.54 -7.31
C TRP A 12 -3.20 -0.39 -6.41
N TYR A 13 -3.90 -1.32 -5.76
CA TYR A 13 -3.26 -2.28 -4.88
C TYR A 13 -3.83 -3.70 -5.01
N THR A 14 -3.03 -4.67 -4.59
CA THR A 14 -3.47 -6.08 -4.46
C THR A 14 -2.77 -6.77 -3.30
N LEU A 15 -3.16 -8.03 -3.05
CA LEU A 15 -2.53 -8.91 -2.07
C LEU A 15 -1.60 -9.90 -2.78
N GLY A 16 -0.44 -10.13 -2.19
CA GLY A 16 0.46 -11.20 -2.62
C GLY A 16 1.92 -10.93 -2.26
N PRO A 17 2.79 -11.91 -2.51
CA PRO A 17 4.21 -11.79 -2.18
C PRO A 17 5.05 -11.06 -3.24
N TYR A 18 4.68 -11.13 -4.52
CA TYR A 18 5.40 -10.52 -5.64
C TYR A 18 4.48 -10.25 -6.84
N PRO A 19 4.80 -9.30 -7.73
CA PRO A 19 3.98 -9.01 -8.89
C PRO A 19 3.88 -10.19 -9.84
N THR A 20 2.70 -10.40 -10.41
CA THR A 20 2.39 -11.47 -11.36
C THR A 20 2.17 -10.92 -12.77
N GLN A 21 2.07 -11.82 -13.75
CA GLN A 21 1.71 -11.42 -15.12
C GLN A 21 0.29 -10.83 -15.19
N GLU A 22 -0.64 -11.34 -14.38
CA GLU A 22 -2.00 -10.79 -14.29
C GLU A 22 -1.99 -9.35 -13.78
N ASP A 23 -1.11 -9.06 -12.81
CA ASP A 23 -0.93 -7.69 -12.30
C ASP A 23 -0.42 -6.74 -13.40
N ILE A 24 0.47 -7.21 -14.28
CA ILE A 24 0.94 -6.41 -15.43
C ILE A 24 -0.22 -6.10 -16.39
N GLU A 25 -1.08 -7.08 -16.68
CA GLU A 25 -2.22 -6.86 -17.58
C GLU A 25 -3.27 -5.93 -16.96
N ILE A 26 -3.52 -6.02 -15.65
CA ILE A 26 -4.37 -5.07 -14.92
C ILE A 26 -3.74 -3.68 -14.95
N HIS A 27 -2.43 -3.58 -14.69
CA HIS A 27 -1.72 -2.31 -14.70
C HIS A 27 -1.79 -1.61 -16.05
N LYS A 28 -1.64 -2.33 -17.17
CA LYS A 28 -1.82 -1.78 -18.53
C LYS A 28 -3.22 -1.22 -18.75
N GLN A 29 -4.25 -1.87 -18.21
CA GLN A 29 -5.61 -1.33 -18.27
C GLN A 29 -5.73 -0.03 -17.46
N ILE A 30 -5.10 0.01 -16.29
CA ILE A 30 -5.09 1.20 -15.42
C ILE A 30 -4.29 2.36 -16.02
N MET A 31 -3.25 2.07 -16.82
CA MET A 31 -2.48 3.09 -17.53
C MET A 31 -3.33 3.93 -18.50
N THR A 32 -4.51 3.44 -18.90
CA THR A 32 -5.47 4.22 -19.70
C THR A 32 -6.15 5.36 -18.92
N LEU A 33 -6.11 5.30 -17.58
CA LEU A 33 -6.70 6.28 -16.67
C LEU A 33 -5.65 7.21 -16.04
N ASN A 34 -4.43 6.71 -15.82
CA ASN A 34 -3.29 7.46 -15.30
C ASN A 34 -2.04 6.95 -16.02
N GLU A 35 -1.29 7.83 -16.68
CA GLU A 35 -0.13 7.48 -17.50
C GLU A 35 1.02 6.83 -16.71
N SER A 36 1.09 7.07 -15.40
CA SER A 36 2.13 6.52 -14.51
C SER A 36 1.52 6.11 -13.15
N PRO A 37 0.70 5.05 -13.12
CA PRO A 37 0.04 4.63 -11.90
C PRO A 37 1.03 3.91 -10.98
N LEU A 38 0.93 4.16 -9.67
CA LEU A 38 1.64 3.37 -8.66
C LEU A 38 0.95 2.02 -8.48
N PHE A 39 1.74 0.97 -8.25
CA PHE A 39 1.23 -0.35 -7.87
C PHE A 39 1.71 -0.70 -6.46
N LEU A 40 0.79 -0.90 -5.52
CA LEU A 40 1.10 -1.32 -4.16
C LEU A 40 0.70 -2.78 -3.95
N GLN A 41 1.61 -3.58 -3.40
CA GLN A 41 1.33 -4.97 -3.07
C GLN A 41 1.56 -5.23 -1.59
N MET A 42 0.57 -5.84 -0.93
CA MET A 42 0.64 -6.21 0.47
C MET A 42 0.72 -7.73 0.64
N ASN A 43 1.69 -8.23 1.40
CA ASN A 43 1.78 -9.64 1.76
C ASN A 43 1.29 -9.88 3.19
N PRO A 44 0.01 -10.26 3.40
CA PRO A 44 -0.54 -10.43 4.76
C PRO A 44 0.18 -11.53 5.58
N PHE A 45 0.89 -12.44 4.92
CA PHE A 45 1.60 -13.53 5.60
C PHE A 45 3.01 -13.14 6.10
N GLU A 46 3.57 -12.02 5.61
CA GLU A 46 4.88 -11.51 6.06
C GLU A 46 4.84 -10.78 7.41
N ILE A 47 3.64 -10.43 7.89
CA ILE A 47 3.40 -9.75 9.17
C ILE A 47 4.00 -10.53 10.36
N ILE A 48 4.05 -11.85 10.23
CA ILE A 48 4.49 -12.76 11.29
C ILE A 48 6.02 -12.67 11.53
N SER A 49 6.77 -12.19 10.53
CA SER A 49 8.23 -12.35 10.47
C SER A 49 9.00 -11.03 10.57
N SER A 50 8.36 -9.88 10.33
CA SER A 50 9.05 -8.60 10.19
C SER A 50 8.41 -7.49 11.02
N LYS A 51 9.23 -6.59 11.58
CA LYS A 51 8.77 -5.36 12.24
C LYS A 51 8.38 -4.26 11.24
N ASN A 52 8.50 -4.52 9.95
CA ASN A 52 8.21 -3.57 8.89
C ASN A 52 6.79 -3.81 8.37
N LEU A 53 6.18 -2.75 7.84
CA LEU A 53 4.89 -2.87 7.16
C LEU A 53 5.06 -3.79 5.94
N PRO A 54 4.21 -4.82 5.76
CA PRO A 54 4.39 -5.86 4.74
C PRO A 54 3.91 -5.39 3.36
N ILE A 55 4.32 -4.19 2.95
CA ILE A 55 3.96 -3.59 1.67
C ILE A 55 5.20 -3.36 0.83
N THR A 56 5.04 -3.50 -0.48
CA THR A 56 6.00 -3.05 -1.49
C THR A 56 5.28 -2.15 -2.49
N VAL A 57 5.88 -1.02 -2.82
CA VAL A 57 5.38 -0.11 -3.86
C VAL A 57 6.23 -0.31 -5.11
N TYR A 58 5.59 -0.25 -6.27
CA TYR A 58 6.21 -0.43 -7.57
C TYR A 58 5.85 0.73 -8.51
N GLU A 59 6.85 1.13 -9.30
CA GLU A 59 6.67 1.94 -10.51
C GLU A 59 6.77 1.02 -11.72
N SER A 60 6.10 1.39 -12.82
CA SER A 60 6.22 0.68 -14.08
C SER A 60 7.25 1.33 -14.99
N ILE A 61 8.03 0.48 -15.66
CA ILE A 61 8.92 0.87 -16.74
C ILE A 61 8.53 0.10 -18.00
N ILE A 62 8.74 0.72 -19.16
CA ILE A 62 8.57 0.07 -20.45
C ILE A 62 9.96 -0.10 -21.05
N ASP A 63 10.35 -1.34 -21.34
CA ASP A 63 11.64 -1.65 -21.94
C ASP A 63 11.48 -2.44 -23.23
N LEU A 64 12.47 -2.35 -24.12
CA LEU A 64 12.49 -3.04 -25.40
C LEU A 64 13.35 -4.31 -25.30
N ILE A 65 12.68 -5.46 -25.23
CA ILE A 65 13.32 -6.78 -25.22
C ILE A 65 12.99 -7.47 -26.55
N ASP A 66 14.02 -7.81 -27.32
CA ASP A 66 13.90 -8.41 -28.66
C ASP A 66 12.99 -7.60 -29.62
N GLY A 67 13.06 -6.27 -29.53
CA GLY A 67 12.28 -5.35 -30.35
C GLY A 67 10.80 -5.24 -29.97
N LYS A 68 10.38 -5.85 -28.85
CA LYS A 68 9.01 -5.74 -28.31
C LYS A 68 9.01 -4.97 -27.00
N ALA A 69 8.04 -4.07 -26.85
CA ALA A 69 7.84 -3.30 -25.63
C ALA A 69 7.25 -4.21 -24.53
N HIS A 70 7.92 -4.24 -23.39
CA HIS A 70 7.51 -4.99 -22.20
C HIS A 70 7.35 -4.04 -21.02
N THR A 71 6.19 -4.11 -20.36
CA THR A 71 5.95 -3.42 -19.10
C THR A 71 6.49 -4.27 -17.96
N MET A 72 7.31 -3.67 -17.09
CA MET A 72 7.91 -4.33 -15.93
C MET A 72 7.74 -3.45 -14.68
N PHE A 73 7.81 -4.07 -13.51
CA PHE A 73 7.75 -3.39 -12.23
C PHE A 73 9.13 -3.25 -11.60
N ILE A 74 9.43 -2.06 -11.09
CA ILE A 74 10.59 -1.78 -10.27
C ILE A 74 10.14 -1.34 -8.88
N LYS A 75 10.83 -1.78 -7.82
CA LYS A 75 10.48 -1.39 -6.45
C LYS A 75 10.77 0.09 -6.23
N ALA A 76 9.79 0.82 -5.75
CA ALA A 76 9.90 2.20 -5.32
C ALA A 76 10.11 2.29 -3.81
N GLN A 77 10.91 3.26 -3.38
CA GLN A 77 11.03 3.58 -1.96
C GLN A 77 9.79 4.36 -1.50
N TYR A 78 9.35 4.11 -0.28
CA TYR A 78 8.23 4.82 0.32
C TYR A 78 8.57 5.22 1.76
N LYS A 79 7.86 6.24 2.24
CA LYS A 79 7.80 6.62 3.64
C LYS A 79 6.34 6.80 4.02
N ILE A 80 6.00 6.38 5.23
CA ILE A 80 4.68 6.67 5.81
C ILE A 80 4.74 8.08 6.40
N GLU A 81 3.87 8.96 5.89
CA GLU A 81 3.62 10.28 6.45
C GLU A 81 2.24 10.24 7.11
N THR A 82 2.17 10.64 8.37
CA THR A 82 0.90 10.75 9.11
C THR A 82 0.72 12.17 9.62
N GLY A 83 -0.52 12.67 9.53
CA GLY A 83 -0.89 13.90 10.21
C GLY A 83 -1.01 13.70 11.73
N GLU A 84 -1.06 14.79 12.50
CA GLU A 84 -1.13 14.70 13.97
C GLU A 84 -2.36 13.90 14.47
N ALA A 85 -3.53 14.16 13.88
CA ALA A 85 -4.76 13.45 14.23
C ALA A 85 -4.69 11.96 13.87
N GLU A 86 -4.10 11.62 12.72
CA GLU A 86 -3.92 10.24 12.27
C GLU A 86 -2.93 9.50 13.18
N ARG A 87 -1.82 10.14 13.54
CA ARG A 87 -0.83 9.58 14.47
C ARG A 87 -1.47 9.23 15.81
N ILE A 88 -2.25 10.15 16.39
CA ILE A 88 -2.95 9.92 17.66
C ILE A 88 -3.97 8.79 17.52
N ALA A 89 -4.73 8.75 16.42
CA ALA A 89 -5.72 7.69 16.19
C ALA A 89 -5.07 6.31 16.05
N VAL A 90 -3.95 6.22 15.31
CA VAL A 90 -3.18 4.98 15.15
C VAL A 90 -2.60 4.53 16.49
N ASP A 91 -2.03 5.46 17.27
CA ASP A 91 -1.50 5.18 18.60
C ASP A 91 -2.58 4.63 19.54
N HIS A 92 -3.77 5.22 19.54
CA HIS A 92 -4.90 4.74 20.33
C HIS A 92 -5.27 3.30 19.94
N VAL A 93 -5.46 3.00 18.66
CA VAL A 93 -5.83 1.65 18.20
C VAL A 93 -4.76 0.60 18.54
N ALA A 94 -3.48 0.97 18.40
CA ALA A 94 -2.36 0.09 18.72
C ALA A 94 -2.28 -0.26 20.21
N HIS A 95 -2.63 0.67 21.11
CA HIS A 95 -2.58 0.44 22.56
C HIS A 95 -3.87 -0.17 23.12
N THR A 96 -5.04 0.11 22.54
CA THR A 96 -6.31 -0.53 22.96
C THR A 96 -6.32 -2.03 22.64
N SER A 97 -5.72 -2.43 21.51
CA SER A 97 -5.58 -3.85 21.15
C SER A 97 -4.58 -4.62 22.02
N ALA A 98 -3.67 -3.93 22.72
CA ALA A 98 -2.73 -4.52 23.67
C ALA A 98 -3.23 -4.57 25.12
N GLY A 99 -4.42 -4.02 25.39
CA GLY A 99 -4.83 -3.58 26.74
C GLY A 99 -6.19 -4.05 27.25
N GLU A 100 -6.81 -5.10 26.70
CA GLU A 100 -7.93 -5.76 27.39
C GLU A 100 -7.43 -6.82 28.38
N GLY A 101 -6.80 -6.31 29.43
CA GLY A 101 -6.35 -7.08 30.57
C GLY A 101 -5.93 -6.13 31.69
N THR A 102 -6.93 -5.69 32.46
CA THR A 102 -6.82 -4.86 33.68
C THR A 102 -6.83 -3.35 33.46
N GLU A 103 -7.99 -2.72 33.73
CA GLU A 103 -8.12 -1.66 34.74
C GLU A 103 -9.59 -1.23 34.88
N GLY A 104 -10.40 -2.14 35.42
CA GLY A 104 -11.66 -1.78 36.05
C GLY A 104 -11.38 -1.03 37.34
N SER A 105 -11.36 0.29 37.25
CA SER A 105 -11.32 1.22 38.38
C SER A 105 -12.44 0.89 39.38
N SER A 106 -12.11 0.18 40.47
CA SER A 106 -12.95 0.19 41.67
C SER A 106 -12.64 1.46 42.45
N ARG A 107 -13.40 2.52 42.13
CA ARG A 107 -13.54 3.70 42.98
C ARG A 107 -14.42 3.34 44.18
N LYS A 108 -13.85 3.59 45.36
CA LYS A 108 -14.44 3.71 46.70
C LYS A 108 -15.01 2.46 47.36
#